data_AF-A0A957RE06-F1
#
_entry.id   AF-A0A957RE06-F1
#
_cell.length_a   1.000
_cell.length_b   1.000
_cell.length_c   1.000
_cell.angle_alpha   90.00
_cell.angle_beta   90.00
_cell.angle_gamma   90.00
#
_symmetry.space_group_name_H-M   'P 1'
#
loop_
_entity.id
_entity.type
_entity.pdbx_description
1 polymer ?
#
loop_
_entity_poly.entity_id
_entity_poly.type
_entity_poly.pdbx_seq_one_letter_code
_entity_poly.pdbx_strand_id
1 'polypeptide(L)' 'LHVDVVTDGAVVYTPPPLDELRARRADDLARLDPGVRRLVNPHIYHVSLSQKLWDLKQNLIDEARTQSMAEEG' A
#
# COMPACT_ATOMS: atom_id res chain seq x y z
N LEU A 1 3.27 -4.90 7.09
CA LEU A 1 2.45 -5.66 6.11
C LEU A 1 3.28 -6.25 4.98
N HIS A 2 4.40 -5.63 4.58
CA HIS A 2 5.26 -6.20 3.54
C HIS A 2 6.10 -7.38 4.08
N VAL A 3 6.32 -8.36 3.22
CA VAL A 3 7.20 -9.52 3.44
C VAL A 3 7.96 -9.80 2.14
N ASP A 4 9.21 -10.23 2.28
CA ASP A 4 10.03 -10.58 1.12
C ASP A 4 9.61 -11.93 0.57
N VAL A 5 9.33 -11.99 -0.73
CA VAL A 5 8.93 -13.22 -1.44
C VAL A 5 10.06 -13.74 -2.31
N VAL A 6 10.77 -12.82 -2.97
CA VAL A 6 11.91 -13.11 -3.83
C VAL A 6 13.03 -12.15 -3.47
N THR A 7 14.24 -12.69 -3.29
CA THR A 7 15.46 -11.93 -3.07
C THR A 7 16.53 -12.47 -4.00
N ASP A 8 17.16 -11.59 -4.78
CA ASP A 8 18.24 -11.94 -5.73
C ASP A 8 17.87 -13.07 -6.70
N GLY A 9 16.61 -13.09 -7.16
CA GLY A 9 16.09 -14.11 -8.08
C GLY A 9 15.73 -15.46 -7.45
N ALA A 10 15.93 -15.62 -6.13
CA ALA A 10 15.53 -16.82 -5.39
C ALA A 10 14.23 -16.57 -4.61
N VAL A 11 13.33 -17.57 -4.61
CA VAL A 11 12.13 -17.55 -3.76
C VAL A 11 12.54 -17.82 -2.31
N VAL A 12 12.38 -16.82 -1.44
CA VAL A 12 12.76 -16.89 -0.01
C VAL A 12 11.56 -17.08 0.91
N TYR A 13 10.34 -16.99 0.38
CA TYR A 13 9.12 -17.13 1.15
C TYR A 13 8.55 -18.55 1.09
N THR A 14 8.24 -19.08 2.28
CA THR A 14 7.48 -20.33 2.41
C THR A 14 6.02 -19.99 2.64
N PRO A 15 5.10 -20.34 1.73
CA PRO A 15 3.68 -20.07 1.93
C PRO A 15 3.14 -20.91 3.10
N PRO A 16 2.38 -20.30 4.03
CA PRO A 16 1.76 -21.03 5.12
C PRO A 16 0.64 -21.96 4.60
N PRO A 17 0.24 -22.97 5.38
CA PRO A 17 -0.88 -23.84 5.03
C PRO A 17 -2.19 -23.08 4.79
N LEU A 18 -3.08 -23.66 3.98
CA LEU A 18 -4.37 -23.03 3.64
C LEU A 18 -5.24 -22.70 4.85
N ASP A 19 -5.21 -23.55 5.89
CA ASP A 19 -6.01 -23.33 7.09
C ASP A 19 -5.52 -22.11 7.89
N GLU A 20 -4.21 -21.90 7.93
CA GLU A 20 -3.60 -20.73 8.57
C GLU A 20 -3.91 -19.44 7.78
N LEU A 21 -3.86 -19.51 6.44
CA LEU A 21 -4.30 -18.40 5.58
C LEU A 21 -5.78 -18.05 5.81
N ARG A 22 -6.64 -19.07 5.98
CA ARG A 22 -8.07 -18.87 6.24
C ARG A 22 -8.30 -18.23 7.61
N ALA A 23 -7.60 -18.71 8.65
CA ALA A 23 -7.68 -18.16 9.99
C ALA A 23 -7.24 -16.68 10.00
N ARG A 24 -6.07 -16.37 9.41
CA ARG A 24 -5.57 -15.00 9.29
C ARG A 24 -6.59 -14.08 8.62
N ARG A 25 -7.21 -14.52 7.52
CA ARG A 25 -8.25 -13.76 6.81
C ARG A 25 -9.47 -13.50 7.68
N ALA A 26 -9.91 -14.48 8.47
CA ALA A 26 -11.03 -14.30 9.39
C ALA A 26 -10.69 -13.24 10.45
N ASP A 27 -9.49 -13.31 11.02
CA ASP A 27 -9.01 -12.38 12.05
C ASP A 27 -8.82 -10.96 11.51
N ASP A 28 -8.25 -10.81 10.30
CA ASP A 28 -8.09 -9.53 9.62
C ASP A 28 -9.44 -8.85 9.40
N LEU A 29 -10.44 -9.60 8.90
CA LEU A 29 -11.79 -9.08 8.68
C LEU A 29 -12.53 -8.76 9.98
N ALA A 30 -12.23 -9.47 11.07
CA ALA A 30 -12.81 -9.17 12.38
C ALA A 30 -12.29 -7.82 12.94
N ARG A 31 -11.07 -7.42 12.57
CA ARG A 31 -10.46 -6.14 12.99
C ARG A 31 -10.96 -4.92 12.22
N LEU A 32 -11.60 -5.10 11.07
CA LEU A 32 -12.12 -3.99 10.27
C LEU A 32 -13.41 -3.41 10.85
N ASP A 33 -13.55 -2.09 10.78
CA ASP A 33 -14.77 -1.39 11.18
C ASP A 33 -16.00 -1.92 10.38
N PRO A 34 -17.16 -2.16 11.03
CA PRO A 34 -18.36 -2.63 10.35
C PRO A 34 -18.81 -1.75 9.19
N GLY A 35 -18.59 -0.43 9.25
CA GLY A 35 -18.93 0.51 8.17
C GLY A 35 -18.07 0.32 6.92
N VAL A 36 -16.78 0.00 7.10
CA VAL A 36 -15.86 -0.34 5.99
C VAL A 36 -16.24 -1.69 5.36
N ARG A 37 -16.81 -2.61 6.14
CA ARG A 37 -17.22 -3.96 5.68
C ARG A 37 -18.57 -4.03 4.97
N ARG A 38 -19.34 -2.93 4.89
CA ARG A 38 -20.66 -2.94 4.25
C ARG A 38 -20.56 -3.24 2.76
N LEU A 39 -21.47 -4.06 2.24
CA LEU A 39 -21.53 -4.35 0.79
C LEU A 39 -22.10 -3.19 -0.03
N VAL A 40 -22.97 -2.38 0.57
CA VAL A 40 -23.59 -1.21 -0.06
C VAL A 40 -23.12 0.02 0.69
N ASN A 41 -22.56 0.99 -0.05
CA ASN A 41 -22.02 2.24 0.47
C ASN A 41 -21.04 2.05 1.66
N PRO A 42 -19.90 1.35 1.46
CA PRO A 42 -18.90 1.18 2.51
C PRO A 42 -18.26 2.51 2.90
N HIS A 43 -17.89 2.63 4.18
CA HIS A 43 -17.03 3.73 4.62
C HIS A 43 -15.65 3.63 3.95
N ILE A 44 -15.10 4.78 3.59
CA ILE A 44 -13.77 4.87 2.97
C ILE A 44 -12.71 4.49 4.02
N TYR A 45 -11.91 3.48 3.72
CA TYR A 45 -10.71 3.16 4.51
C TYR A 45 -9.58 4.11 4.10
N HIS A 46 -9.28 5.09 4.95
CA HIS A 46 -8.25 6.08 4.65
C HIS A 46 -6.85 5.47 4.67
N VAL A 47 -6.12 5.68 3.59
CA VAL A 47 -4.67 5.42 3.49
C VAL A 47 -3.98 6.76 3.29
N SER A 48 -2.98 7.04 4.12
CA SER A 48 -2.26 8.30 4.13
C SER A 48 -0.76 8.07 3.95
N LEU A 49 -0.09 9.06 3.39
CA LEU A 49 1.37 9.09 3.36
C LEU A 49 1.88 9.59 4.71
N SER A 50 3.03 9.09 5.13
CA SER A 50 3.81 9.79 6.15
C SER A 50 4.20 11.18 5.62
N GLN A 51 4.37 12.16 6.51
CA GLN A 51 4.74 13.52 6.11
C GLN A 51 5.98 13.53 5.22
N LYS A 52 7.03 12.82 5.61
CA LYS A 52 8.28 12.69 4.85
C LYS A 52 8.06 12.18 3.41
N LEU A 53 7.18 11.20 3.23
CA LEU A 53 6.89 10.65 1.90
C LEU A 53 6.03 11.61 1.07
N TRP A 54 5.12 12.34 1.72
CA TRP A 54 4.35 13.38 1.07
C TRP A 54 5.24 14.53 0.58
N ASP A 55 6.16 15.00 1.43
CA ASP A 55 7.12 16.05 1.09
C ASP A 55 7.99 15.63 -0.09
N LEU A 56 8.53 14.40 -0.04
CA LEU A 56 9.32 13.83 -1.14
C LEU A 56 8.53 13.82 -2.45
N LYS A 57 7.25 13.42 -2.41
CA LYS A 57 6.39 13.43 -3.60
C LYS A 57 6.23 14.84 -4.16
N GLN A 58 6.00 15.85 -3.31
CA GLN A 58 5.83 17.24 -3.78
C GLN A 58 7.11 17.76 -4.43
N ASN A 59 8.26 17.56 -3.78
CA ASN A 59 9.55 18.01 -4.30
C ASN A 59 9.83 17.43 -5.71
N LEU A 60 9.60 16.12 -5.90
CA LEU A 60 9.80 15.48 -7.21
C LEU A 60 8.86 16.01 -8.29
N ILE A 61 7.63 16.39 -7.94
CA ILE A 61 6.68 17.00 -8.89
C ILE A 61 7.17 18.39 -9.31
N ASP A 62 7.65 19.18 -8.36
CA ASP A 62 8.11 20.54 -8.63
C ASP A 62 9.42 20.55 -9.45
N GLU A 63 10.34 19.62 -9.17
CA GLU A 63 11.55 19.40 -9.99
C GLU A 63 11.20 19.04 -11.43
N ALA A 64 10.29 18.07 -11.64
CA ALA A 64 9.89 17.65 -12.98
C ALA A 64 9.23 18.78 -13.79
N ARG A 65 8.39 19.60 -13.15
CA ARG A 65 7.75 20.78 -13.79
C ARG A 65 8.77 21.86 -14.16
N THR A 66 9.75 22.08 -13.30
CA THR A 66 10.80 23.08 -13.55
C THR A 66 11.65 22.65 -14.74
N GLN A 67 11.96 21.35 -14.85
CA GLN A 67 12.72 20.80 -15.97
C GLN A 67 11.94 20.91 -17.30
N SER A 68 10.65 20.58 -17.33
CA SER A 68 9.84 20.72 -18.55
C SER A 68 9.76 22.17 -19.05
N MET A 69 9.70 23.14 -18.13
CA MET A 69 9.68 24.57 -18.49
C MET A 69 11.05 25.07 -18.98
N ALA A 70 12.15 24.45 -18.56
CA ALA A 70 13.50 24.80 -19.00
C ALA A 70 13.87 24.17 -20.36
N GLU A 71 13.22 23.07 -20.76
CA GLU A 71 13.43 22.40 -22.05
C GLU A 71 12.57 23.00 -23.19
N GLU A 72 11.51 23.74 -22.86
CA GLU A 72 10.62 24.42 -23.81
C GLU A 72 11.01 25.88 -24.13
N GLY A 73 12.03 26.44 -23.45
CA GLY A 73 12.54 27.80 -23.65
C GLY A 73 13.90 27.84 -24.33
#